data_AF-A0A954HT34-F1
#
_entry.id   AF-A0A954HT34-F1
#
_cell.length_a   1.000
_cell.length_b   1.000
_cell.length_c   1.000
_cell.angle_alpha   90.00
_cell.angle_beta   90.00
_cell.angle_gamma   90.00
#
_symmetry.space_group_name_H-M   'P 1'
#
loop_
_entity.id
_entity.type
_entity.pdbx_description
1 polymer ?
#
loop_
_entity_poly.entity_id
_entity_poly.type
_entity_poly.pdbx_seq_one_letter_code
_entity_poly.pdbx_strand_id
1 'polypeptide(L)'
;MYRTVCVFALLRVFVLLVVLAGKPAAANELAQQAFEVLNSRCFGCHGQRFSVPDFNIRDHEGLLAETNAYIVPGKPEESVLWQRVGIDRDMPPLKHSPKGLPAVELETIEHWIRNGAPKWDAVPERTPITESEVLRTINNYLSELNPNDVSSMRIFSLTHLHNNPTVSPAELRLYRAALSKAINAMSRGARIVVPKAINDQQTLFALDLRQVGWDGGGAWSEVLSEYPYGLAPMQDEERDLFVRIRKLYGEFEFDGIAYVRADWFAAVATNSQRNGLYHTLADIPLTLTELSQRLGIDIPANFRNGTAKRAGMSKSGVSTQNRLIEVHNQGALWISYDFKGQAGRSSLARFPLGPNFSGNVFSQFAFRHDGGEIIFELKNGLHGYMLVNSAGERINDGPIEIVFDKNLTSGNPVIVNGLSCIACHREGLQPLRDDIRDGHARRFVAAAHDKVRQLYLPKAEMDDIISDTNERFVRALEEAVGPFFEEGYDVKRNEPLSFVAAAYDRDIDITMATRELGILDQDASIQQRIRDSADIIGFGVGPLGDDDGVVKRRFWESDLDAGVSVFQRMALEFARGSSVVH
;
A
#
# COMPACT_ATOMS: atom_id res chain seq x y z
N MET A 1 86.97 -41.06 27.02
CA MET A 1 86.52 -39.85 27.76
C MET A 1 85.25 -39.33 27.10
N TYR A 2 84.31 -38.88 27.92
CA TYR A 2 82.88 -38.62 27.71
C TYR A 2 82.43 -37.79 26.48
N ARG A 3 81.26 -38.22 25.94
CA ARG A 3 80.09 -37.49 25.39
C ARG A 3 80.33 -36.41 24.31
N THR A 4 79.57 -36.32 23.22
CA THR A 4 78.14 -35.97 23.20
C THR A 4 77.56 -36.16 21.79
N VAL A 5 76.31 -36.58 21.70
CA VAL A 5 75.50 -36.82 20.49
C VAL A 5 75.01 -35.49 19.90
N CYS A 6 75.13 -35.29 18.58
CA CYS A 6 74.41 -34.26 17.82
C CYS A 6 73.60 -34.92 16.71
N VAL A 7 72.28 -34.83 16.83
CA VAL A 7 71.28 -35.26 15.85
C VAL A 7 71.19 -34.22 14.73
N PHE A 8 71.39 -34.64 13.48
CA PHE A 8 71.12 -33.82 12.29
C PHE A 8 69.63 -33.91 11.92
N ALA A 9 68.92 -32.79 12.03
CA ALA A 9 67.55 -32.64 11.53
C ALA A 9 67.58 -32.10 10.09
N LEU A 10 67.04 -32.88 9.15
CA LEU A 10 66.77 -32.50 7.77
C LEU A 10 65.50 -31.62 7.71
N LEU A 11 65.65 -30.33 7.40
CA LEU A 11 64.51 -29.47 7.06
C LEU A 11 64.09 -29.73 5.60
N ARG A 12 62.93 -30.35 5.38
CA ARG A 12 62.20 -30.32 4.11
C ARG A 12 61.24 -29.13 4.13
N VAL A 13 61.45 -28.17 3.23
CA VAL A 13 60.51 -27.06 2.99
C VAL A 13 59.32 -27.62 2.21
N PHE A 14 58.15 -27.68 2.85
CA PHE A 14 56.86 -27.94 2.20
C PHE A 14 56.19 -26.58 1.96
N VAL A 15 56.12 -26.14 0.69
CA VAL A 15 55.32 -24.97 0.31
C VAL A 15 53.86 -25.42 0.30
N LEU A 16 53.12 -25.04 1.33
CA LEU A 16 51.67 -25.25 1.40
C LEU A 16 50.99 -24.13 0.59
N LEU A 17 50.52 -24.46 -0.61
CA LEU A 17 49.60 -23.61 -1.38
C LEU A 17 48.23 -23.69 -0.69
N VAL A 18 47.96 -22.72 0.18
CA VAL A 18 46.62 -22.51 0.74
C VAL A 18 45.77 -21.84 -0.34
N VAL A 19 44.96 -22.64 -1.03
CA VAL A 19 43.83 -22.12 -1.81
C VAL A 19 42.77 -21.68 -0.81
N LEU A 20 42.61 -20.36 -0.65
CA LEU A 20 41.49 -19.74 0.07
C LEU A 20 40.18 -20.05 -0.66
N ALA A 21 39.53 -21.14 -0.28
CA ALA A 21 38.15 -21.44 -0.67
C ALA A 21 37.19 -20.63 0.21
N GLY A 22 37.00 -19.35 -0.12
CA GLY A 22 36.04 -18.45 0.53
C GLY A 22 35.03 -17.85 -0.44
N LYS A 23 34.44 -18.65 -1.35
CA LYS A 23 33.70 -18.12 -2.52
C LYS A 23 32.23 -18.51 -2.77
N PRO A 24 31.61 -19.57 -2.20
CA PRO A 24 30.22 -19.89 -2.56
C PRO A 24 29.17 -19.05 -1.82
N ALA A 25 29.32 -18.82 -0.51
CA ALA A 25 28.30 -18.11 0.29
C ALA A 25 28.16 -16.62 -0.05
N ALA A 26 29.29 -15.91 -0.20
CA ALA A 26 29.28 -14.49 -0.56
C ALA A 26 28.80 -14.24 -2.01
N ALA A 27 29.06 -15.18 -2.93
CA ALA A 27 28.57 -15.09 -4.31
C ALA A 27 27.04 -15.28 -4.38
N ASN A 28 26.49 -16.17 -3.54
CA ASN A 28 25.06 -16.38 -3.43
C ASN A 28 24.34 -15.15 -2.81
N GLU A 29 24.90 -14.59 -1.74
CA GLU A 29 24.36 -13.37 -1.13
C GLU A 29 24.35 -12.19 -2.11
N LEU A 30 25.43 -11.99 -2.86
CA LEU A 30 25.50 -10.97 -3.90
C LEU A 30 24.49 -11.21 -5.04
N ALA A 31 24.32 -12.47 -5.46
CA ALA A 31 23.33 -12.83 -6.47
C ALA A 31 21.90 -12.51 -6.00
N GLN A 32 21.60 -12.84 -4.74
CA GLN A 32 20.31 -12.57 -4.12
C GLN A 32 20.03 -11.07 -3.99
N GLN A 33 21.00 -10.28 -3.53
CA GLN A 33 20.89 -8.82 -3.46
C GLN A 33 20.66 -8.20 -4.85
N ALA A 34 21.36 -8.67 -5.88
CA ALA A 34 21.15 -8.21 -7.24
C ALA A 34 19.74 -8.56 -7.75
N PHE A 35 19.28 -9.79 -7.49
CA PHE A 35 17.91 -10.19 -7.82
C PHE A 35 16.88 -9.28 -7.15
N GLU A 36 17.05 -8.91 -5.88
CA GLU A 36 16.12 -8.02 -5.18
C GLU A 36 16.05 -6.62 -5.82
N VAL A 37 17.19 -6.07 -6.24
CA VAL A 37 17.22 -4.80 -6.97
C VAL A 37 16.51 -4.93 -8.33
N LEU A 38 16.89 -5.93 -9.13
CA LEU A 38 16.27 -6.17 -10.45
C LEU A 38 14.76 -6.42 -10.33
N ASN A 39 14.35 -7.17 -9.31
CA ASN A 39 12.96 -7.47 -9.03
C ASN A 39 12.17 -6.21 -8.65
N SER A 40 12.69 -5.42 -7.71
CA SER A 40 11.99 -4.23 -7.19
C SER A 40 12.00 -3.04 -8.16
N ARG A 41 13.04 -2.90 -8.99
CA ARG A 41 13.25 -1.72 -9.86
C ARG A 41 12.90 -1.94 -11.32
N CYS A 42 13.01 -3.18 -11.80
CA CYS A 42 12.96 -3.46 -13.24
C CYS A 42 11.79 -4.37 -13.63
N PHE A 43 11.46 -5.39 -12.82
CA PHE A 43 10.53 -6.46 -13.21
C PHE A 43 9.12 -5.98 -13.59
N GLY A 44 8.61 -4.96 -12.90
CA GLY A 44 7.29 -4.40 -13.18
C GLY A 44 7.10 -3.97 -14.65
N CYS A 45 8.15 -3.47 -15.30
CA CYS A 45 8.12 -3.13 -16.73
C CYS A 45 8.78 -4.21 -17.62
N HIS A 46 9.82 -4.86 -17.13
CA HIS A 46 10.65 -5.82 -17.85
C HIS A 46 10.44 -7.23 -17.27
N GLY A 47 9.29 -7.83 -17.55
CA GLY A 47 8.93 -9.18 -17.08
C GLY A 47 7.48 -9.31 -16.61
N GLN A 48 6.82 -8.20 -16.28
CA GLN A 48 5.37 -8.19 -16.02
C GLN A 48 4.58 -7.48 -17.12
N ARG A 49 4.91 -6.21 -17.42
CA ARG A 49 4.23 -5.45 -18.49
C ARG A 49 4.86 -5.61 -19.87
N PHE A 50 5.99 -6.33 -19.95
CA PHE A 50 6.79 -6.51 -21.16
C PHE A 50 6.91 -5.23 -22.01
N SER A 51 7.28 -4.12 -21.37
CA SER A 51 7.50 -2.82 -22.05
C SER A 51 8.61 -2.89 -23.10
N VAL A 52 9.47 -3.90 -22.98
CA VAL A 52 10.29 -4.44 -24.07
C VAL A 52 9.75 -5.86 -24.30
N PRO A 53 9.25 -6.18 -25.50
CA PRO A 53 8.77 -7.53 -25.82
C PRO A 53 9.84 -8.59 -25.54
N ASP A 54 9.42 -9.74 -25.04
CA ASP A 54 10.27 -10.92 -24.76
C ASP A 54 11.43 -10.67 -23.78
N PHE A 55 11.44 -9.56 -23.05
CA PHE A 55 12.47 -9.24 -22.07
C PHE A 55 11.95 -9.36 -20.63
N ASN A 56 12.43 -10.41 -19.93
CA ASN A 56 12.13 -10.66 -18.53
C ASN A 56 13.39 -10.55 -17.67
N ILE A 57 13.44 -9.56 -16.77
CA ILE A 57 14.59 -9.33 -15.89
C ILE A 57 14.79 -10.45 -14.85
N ARG A 58 13.78 -11.29 -14.61
CA ARG A 58 13.89 -12.47 -13.73
C ARG A 58 14.37 -13.72 -14.46
N ASP A 59 14.47 -13.69 -15.78
CA ASP A 59 15.05 -14.78 -16.54
C ASP A 59 16.58 -14.63 -16.59
N HIS A 60 17.24 -15.22 -15.60
CA HIS A 60 18.71 -15.18 -15.52
C HIS A 60 19.38 -15.72 -16.78
N GLU A 61 18.85 -16.81 -17.35
CA GLU A 61 19.41 -17.42 -18.56
C GLU A 61 19.16 -16.54 -19.78
N GLY A 62 17.98 -15.95 -19.91
CA GLY A 62 17.66 -14.97 -20.94
C GLY A 62 18.51 -13.70 -20.88
N LEU A 63 18.88 -13.24 -19.67
CA LEU A 63 19.79 -12.10 -19.50
C LEU A 63 21.20 -12.39 -20.05
N LEU A 64 21.59 -13.67 -20.07
CA LEU A 64 22.92 -14.16 -20.40
C LEU A 64 22.98 -14.88 -21.76
N ALA A 65 21.86 -14.93 -22.49
CA ALA A 65 21.75 -15.69 -23.73
C ALA A 65 22.78 -15.24 -24.76
N GLU A 66 23.43 -16.19 -25.45
CA GLU A 66 24.51 -15.89 -26.42
C GLU A 66 24.04 -14.96 -27.55
N THR A 67 22.76 -15.04 -27.92
CA THR A 67 22.09 -14.13 -28.85
C THR A 67 21.29 -13.09 -28.07
N ASN A 68 21.59 -11.80 -28.25
CA ASN A 68 20.95 -10.68 -27.56
C ASN A 68 21.21 -10.61 -26.04
N ALA A 69 22.42 -11.00 -25.60
CA ALA A 69 22.85 -10.89 -24.20
C ALA A 69 22.63 -9.46 -23.66
N TYR A 70 21.83 -9.35 -22.59
CA TYR A 70 21.68 -8.11 -21.84
C TYR A 70 22.80 -7.92 -20.83
N ILE A 71 23.44 -9.01 -20.41
CA ILE A 71 24.54 -9.05 -19.47
C ILE A 71 25.69 -9.86 -20.06
N VAL A 72 26.90 -9.30 -19.99
CA VAL A 72 28.15 -10.00 -20.28
C VAL A 72 28.88 -10.27 -18.95
N PRO A 73 28.93 -11.52 -18.47
CA PRO A 73 29.57 -11.88 -17.20
C PRO A 73 30.98 -11.33 -17.06
N GLY A 74 31.25 -10.68 -15.93
CA GLY A 74 32.55 -10.10 -15.61
C GLY A 74 32.83 -8.75 -16.26
N LYS A 75 31.94 -8.28 -17.15
CA LYS A 75 32.17 -7.09 -17.97
C LYS A 75 30.98 -6.12 -17.93
N PRO A 76 30.86 -5.29 -16.87
CA PRO A 76 29.81 -4.28 -16.78
C PRO A 76 29.77 -3.35 -18.00
N GLU A 77 30.91 -2.87 -18.49
CA GLU A 77 30.97 -1.93 -19.62
C GLU A 77 30.46 -2.50 -20.95
N GLU A 78 30.50 -3.84 -21.11
CA GLU A 78 29.98 -4.56 -22.29
C GLU A 78 28.53 -5.03 -22.09
N SER A 79 27.96 -4.84 -20.90
CA SER A 79 26.60 -5.29 -20.56
C SER A 79 25.57 -4.21 -20.85
N VAL A 80 24.62 -4.48 -21.75
CA VAL A 80 23.53 -3.53 -22.11
C VAL A 80 22.78 -3.07 -20.87
N LEU A 81 22.49 -3.98 -19.92
CA LEU A 81 21.82 -3.63 -18.67
C LEU A 81 22.58 -2.53 -17.91
N TRP A 82 23.91 -2.67 -17.79
CA TRP A 82 24.74 -1.67 -17.09
C TRP A 82 24.89 -0.37 -17.90
N GLN A 83 24.96 -0.44 -19.22
CA GLN A 83 24.96 0.76 -20.06
C GLN A 83 23.73 1.62 -19.79
N ARG A 84 22.54 1.00 -19.74
CA ARG A 84 21.27 1.71 -19.50
C ARG A 84 21.15 2.24 -18.06
N VAL A 85 21.57 1.43 -17.08
CA VAL A 85 21.34 1.69 -15.66
C VAL A 85 22.45 2.52 -15.01
N GLY A 86 23.72 2.17 -15.27
CA GLY A 86 24.89 2.78 -14.63
C GLY A 86 25.50 3.95 -15.40
N ILE A 87 25.57 3.85 -16.74
CA ILE A 87 26.22 4.82 -17.62
C ILE A 87 25.24 5.89 -18.10
N ASP A 88 24.24 5.51 -18.89
CA ASP A 88 23.24 6.41 -19.47
C ASP A 88 22.26 6.90 -18.41
N ARG A 89 22.03 6.08 -17.37
CA ARG A 89 21.10 6.33 -16.26
C ARG A 89 19.70 6.71 -16.75
N ASP A 90 19.29 6.12 -17.86
CA ASP A 90 17.99 6.35 -18.48
C ASP A 90 16.98 5.24 -18.15
N MET A 91 17.43 4.22 -17.41
CA MET A 91 16.61 3.16 -16.83
C MET A 91 16.84 3.02 -15.31
N PRO A 92 15.77 2.94 -14.49
CA PRO A 92 14.36 3.13 -14.86
C PRO A 92 14.10 4.54 -15.42
N PRO A 93 13.11 4.73 -16.33
CA PRO A 93 12.87 6.02 -16.97
C PRO A 93 12.68 7.13 -15.94
N LEU A 94 13.27 8.31 -16.15
CA LEU A 94 13.19 9.43 -15.20
C LEU A 94 11.76 9.88 -14.87
N LYS A 95 10.80 9.62 -15.77
CA LYS A 95 9.36 9.84 -15.50
C LYS A 95 8.81 8.94 -14.38
N HIS A 96 9.42 7.78 -14.16
CA HIS A 96 9.04 6.80 -13.15
C HIS A 96 10.02 6.79 -11.96
N SER A 97 11.31 7.07 -12.20
CA SER A 97 12.31 7.27 -11.15
C SER A 97 13.08 8.58 -11.35
N PRO A 98 12.56 9.73 -10.86
CA PRO A 98 13.16 11.04 -11.11
C PRO A 98 14.59 11.23 -10.60
N LYS A 99 15.03 10.37 -9.66
CA LYS A 99 16.38 10.40 -9.08
C LYS A 99 17.28 9.27 -9.59
N GLY A 100 16.80 8.42 -10.51
CA GLY A 100 17.49 7.20 -10.91
C GLY A 100 17.60 6.18 -9.78
N LEU A 101 18.47 5.18 -9.92
CA LEU A 101 18.74 4.22 -8.86
C LEU A 101 19.68 4.83 -7.79
N PRO A 102 19.47 4.52 -6.49
CA PRO A 102 20.41 4.83 -5.43
C PRO A 102 21.81 4.28 -5.73
N ALA A 103 22.86 4.95 -5.24
CA ALA A 103 24.24 4.55 -5.44
C ALA A 103 24.52 3.11 -4.97
N VAL A 104 23.96 2.71 -3.82
CA VAL A 104 24.10 1.34 -3.30
C VAL A 104 23.53 0.30 -4.26
N GLU A 105 22.34 0.55 -4.83
CA GLU A 105 21.71 -0.39 -5.78
C GLU A 105 22.47 -0.46 -7.11
N LEU A 106 23.01 0.67 -7.57
CA LEU A 106 23.91 0.72 -8.73
C LEU A 106 25.17 -0.12 -8.48
N GLU A 107 25.82 0.10 -7.33
CA GLU A 107 27.00 -0.65 -6.92
C GLU A 107 26.70 -2.15 -6.80
N THR A 108 25.53 -2.54 -6.25
CA THR A 108 25.12 -3.94 -6.18
C THR A 108 25.00 -4.58 -7.57
N ILE A 109 24.33 -3.91 -8.52
CA ILE A 109 24.19 -4.41 -9.91
C ILE A 109 25.57 -4.50 -10.58
N GLU A 110 26.38 -3.45 -10.47
CA GLU A 110 27.72 -3.41 -11.06
C GLU A 110 28.60 -4.54 -10.51
N HIS A 111 28.61 -4.69 -9.19
CA HIS A 111 29.42 -5.68 -8.50
C HIS A 111 28.96 -7.10 -8.86
N TRP A 112 27.65 -7.33 -8.95
CA TRP A 112 27.11 -8.61 -9.37
C TRP A 112 27.51 -8.98 -10.81
N ILE A 113 27.36 -8.07 -11.78
CA ILE A 113 27.81 -8.30 -13.16
C ILE A 113 29.32 -8.56 -13.20
N ARG A 114 30.10 -7.74 -12.50
CA ARG A 114 31.57 -7.83 -12.43
C ARG A 114 32.05 -9.14 -11.82
N ASN A 115 31.28 -9.74 -10.92
CA ASN A 115 31.55 -11.06 -10.33
C ASN A 115 31.01 -12.24 -11.16
N GLY A 116 30.67 -12.00 -12.42
CA GLY A 116 30.24 -13.04 -13.35
C GLY A 116 28.73 -13.26 -13.37
N ALA A 117 27.96 -12.33 -12.82
CA ALA A 117 26.50 -12.40 -12.72
C ALA A 117 26.02 -13.78 -12.21
N PRO A 118 26.51 -14.27 -11.05
CA PRO A 118 26.12 -15.57 -10.53
C PRO A 118 24.59 -15.68 -10.46
N LYS A 119 24.06 -16.86 -10.85
CA LYS A 119 22.63 -17.15 -10.75
C LYS A 119 22.22 -17.01 -9.30
N TRP A 120 21.19 -16.21 -9.03
CA TRP A 120 20.55 -16.21 -7.73
C TRP A 120 19.94 -17.58 -7.50
N ASP A 121 20.01 -18.09 -6.27
CA ASP A 121 19.25 -19.27 -5.93
C ASP A 121 17.78 -19.03 -6.27
N ALA A 122 17.11 -20.06 -6.78
CA ALA A 122 15.65 -20.02 -6.83
C ALA A 122 15.19 -19.63 -5.43
N VAL A 123 14.37 -18.56 -5.31
CA VAL A 123 13.76 -18.16 -4.03
C VAL A 123 13.32 -19.45 -3.37
N PRO A 124 13.86 -19.82 -2.17
CA PRO A 124 13.67 -21.14 -1.61
C PRO A 124 12.19 -21.48 -1.71
N GLU A 125 11.89 -22.57 -2.40
CA GLU A 125 10.55 -22.88 -2.84
C GLU A 125 9.66 -22.90 -1.59
N ARG A 126 8.81 -21.87 -1.46
CA ARG A 126 7.94 -21.77 -0.31
C ARG A 126 7.01 -22.97 -0.37
N THR A 127 7.01 -23.78 0.67
CA THR A 127 6.04 -24.87 0.79
C THR A 127 4.65 -24.27 0.66
N PRO A 128 3.87 -24.70 -0.36
CA PRO A 128 2.51 -24.23 -0.52
C PRO A 128 1.68 -24.60 0.71
N ILE A 129 0.79 -23.70 1.10
CA ILE A 129 -0.15 -23.91 2.21
C ILE A 129 -1.52 -24.26 1.61
N THR A 130 -2.04 -25.42 1.98
CA THR A 130 -3.36 -25.92 1.53
C THR A 130 -4.51 -25.25 2.30
N GLU A 131 -5.72 -25.30 1.75
CA GLU A 131 -6.91 -24.78 2.42
C GLU A 131 -7.23 -25.57 3.71
N SER A 132 -7.05 -26.90 3.71
CA SER A 132 -7.12 -27.71 4.94
C SER A 132 -6.16 -27.21 6.04
N GLU A 133 -4.93 -26.84 5.70
CA GLU A 133 -3.96 -26.28 6.67
C GLU A 133 -4.39 -24.89 7.17
N VAL A 134 -4.95 -24.04 6.29
CA VAL A 134 -5.50 -22.74 6.68
C VAL A 134 -6.63 -22.92 7.70
N LEU A 135 -7.65 -23.71 7.37
CA LEU A 135 -8.80 -23.93 8.23
C LEU A 135 -8.42 -24.63 9.54
N ARG A 136 -7.46 -25.57 9.51
CA ARG A 136 -6.93 -26.23 10.71
C ARG A 136 -6.23 -25.24 11.62
N THR A 137 -5.42 -24.34 11.07
CA THR A 137 -4.76 -23.29 11.84
C THR A 137 -5.77 -22.37 12.50
N ILE A 138 -6.80 -21.94 11.76
CA ILE A 138 -7.88 -21.09 12.29
C ILE A 138 -8.63 -21.82 13.42
N ASN A 139 -9.05 -23.06 13.19
CA ASN A 139 -9.74 -23.88 14.19
C ASN A 139 -8.91 -24.00 15.48
N ASN A 140 -7.62 -24.32 15.35
CA ASN A 140 -6.75 -24.50 16.51
C ASN A 140 -6.61 -23.18 17.28
N TYR A 141 -6.31 -22.08 16.59
CA TYR A 141 -6.20 -20.76 17.20
C TYR A 141 -7.47 -20.37 17.96
N LEU A 142 -8.64 -20.48 17.34
CA LEU A 142 -9.91 -20.11 17.96
C LEU A 142 -10.27 -21.03 19.13
N SER A 143 -9.88 -22.32 19.09
CA SER A 143 -10.16 -23.26 20.18
C SER A 143 -9.37 -23.00 21.46
N GLU A 144 -8.27 -22.25 21.36
CA GLU A 144 -7.44 -21.85 22.50
C GLU A 144 -7.92 -20.56 23.18
N LEU A 145 -8.83 -19.82 22.51
CA LEU A 145 -9.37 -18.57 23.05
C LEU A 145 -10.48 -18.83 24.08
N ASN A 146 -10.74 -17.81 24.91
CA ASN A 146 -11.95 -17.80 25.71
C ASN A 146 -13.16 -17.73 24.76
N PRO A 147 -14.21 -18.56 24.94
CA PRO A 147 -15.41 -18.52 24.09
C PRO A 147 -16.01 -17.12 23.92
N ASN A 148 -15.94 -16.27 24.96
CA ASN A 148 -16.46 -14.90 24.90
C ASN A 148 -15.64 -13.95 24.01
N ASP A 149 -14.42 -14.32 23.64
CA ASP A 149 -13.56 -13.52 22.77
C ASP A 149 -13.69 -13.94 21.29
N VAL A 150 -14.10 -15.18 21.02
CA VAL A 150 -14.16 -15.74 19.66
C VAL A 150 -15.06 -14.92 18.74
N SER A 151 -16.24 -14.51 19.21
CA SER A 151 -17.22 -13.78 18.40
C SER A 151 -16.71 -12.45 17.84
N SER A 152 -15.73 -11.84 18.52
CA SER A 152 -15.09 -10.58 18.09
C SER A 152 -13.88 -10.78 17.16
N MET A 153 -13.40 -12.00 17.00
CA MET A 153 -12.20 -12.28 16.21
C MET A 153 -12.52 -12.33 14.72
N ARG A 154 -11.67 -11.74 13.89
CA ARG A 154 -11.69 -11.89 12.44
C ARG A 154 -10.31 -12.29 11.94
N ILE A 155 -10.29 -13.21 10.98
CA ILE A 155 -9.06 -13.73 10.40
C ILE A 155 -8.84 -13.09 9.04
N PHE A 156 -7.60 -12.68 8.79
CA PHE A 156 -7.13 -12.22 7.50
C PHE A 156 -6.14 -13.22 6.90
N SER A 157 -6.18 -13.41 5.59
CA SER A 157 -5.29 -14.34 4.87
C SER A 157 -4.48 -13.65 3.77
N LEU A 158 -3.20 -14.01 3.69
CA LEU A 158 -2.25 -13.75 2.61
C LEU A 158 -1.80 -15.05 1.93
N THR A 159 -2.45 -16.18 2.23
CA THR A 159 -1.99 -17.51 1.80
C THR A 159 -1.92 -17.64 0.28
N HIS A 160 -2.87 -17.08 -0.47
CA HIS A 160 -2.83 -17.09 -1.95
C HIS A 160 -1.60 -16.35 -2.51
N LEU A 161 -1.13 -15.29 -1.82
CA LEU A 161 0.09 -14.56 -2.21
C LEU A 161 1.35 -15.33 -1.81
N HIS A 162 1.35 -16.00 -0.67
CA HIS A 162 2.44 -16.91 -0.28
C HIS A 162 2.59 -18.06 -1.28
N ASN A 163 1.46 -18.61 -1.74
CA ASN A 163 1.43 -19.68 -2.74
C ASN A 163 1.75 -19.18 -4.16
N ASN A 164 1.71 -17.87 -4.41
CA ASN A 164 2.01 -17.30 -5.72
C ASN A 164 3.53 -17.14 -5.91
N PRO A 165 4.17 -17.93 -6.78
CA PRO A 165 5.62 -17.91 -6.97
C PRO A 165 6.15 -16.57 -7.49
N THR A 166 5.28 -15.73 -8.07
CA THR A 166 5.67 -14.40 -8.57
C THR A 166 5.82 -13.35 -7.47
N VAL A 167 5.31 -13.61 -6.27
CA VAL A 167 5.37 -12.72 -5.10
C VAL A 167 6.59 -13.06 -4.26
N SER A 168 7.54 -12.14 -4.14
CA SER A 168 8.75 -12.34 -3.34
C SER A 168 8.51 -12.25 -1.81
N PRO A 169 9.43 -12.77 -0.98
CA PRO A 169 9.39 -12.56 0.48
C PRO A 169 9.37 -11.08 0.89
N ALA A 170 10.09 -10.23 0.16
CA ALA A 170 10.08 -8.78 0.40
C ALA A 170 8.71 -8.15 0.13
N GLU A 171 8.02 -8.59 -0.92
CA GLU A 171 6.65 -8.14 -1.20
C GLU A 171 5.66 -8.67 -0.14
N LEU A 172 5.82 -9.90 0.35
CA LEU A 172 5.00 -10.41 1.46
C LEU A 172 5.12 -9.54 2.72
N ARG A 173 6.30 -9.01 3.04
CA ARG A 173 6.48 -8.04 4.13
C ARG A 173 5.66 -6.77 3.90
N LEU A 174 5.62 -6.26 2.67
CA LEU A 174 4.77 -5.11 2.30
C LEU A 174 3.28 -5.43 2.46
N TYR A 175 2.83 -6.63 2.10
CA TYR A 175 1.43 -7.03 2.30
C TYR A 175 1.04 -7.09 3.78
N ARG A 176 1.90 -7.63 4.65
CA ARG A 176 1.67 -7.66 6.11
C ARG A 176 1.62 -6.25 6.70
N ALA A 177 2.57 -5.40 6.29
CA ALA A 177 2.60 -3.99 6.66
C ALA A 177 1.35 -3.23 6.17
N ALA A 178 0.88 -3.51 4.95
CA ALA A 178 -0.31 -2.89 4.38
C ALA A 178 -1.57 -3.25 5.16
N LEU A 179 -1.72 -4.52 5.55
CA LEU A 179 -2.84 -4.96 6.40
C LEU A 179 -2.86 -4.17 7.72
N SER A 180 -1.72 -4.12 8.42
CA SER A 180 -1.62 -3.37 9.68
C SER A 180 -1.90 -1.88 9.49
N LYS A 181 -1.34 -1.27 8.43
CA LYS A 181 -1.57 0.15 8.13
C LYS A 181 -3.04 0.42 7.79
N ALA A 182 -3.69 -0.42 7.00
CA ALA A 182 -5.12 -0.29 6.67
C ALA A 182 -5.98 -0.34 7.93
N ILE A 183 -5.75 -1.35 8.79
CA ILE A 183 -6.49 -1.50 10.06
C ILE A 183 -6.37 -0.24 10.89
N ASN A 184 -5.15 0.27 11.09
CA ASN A 184 -4.91 1.41 11.96
C ASN A 184 -5.35 2.75 11.36
N ALA A 185 -5.24 2.92 10.03
CA ALA A 185 -5.71 4.12 9.34
C ALA A 185 -7.24 4.26 9.33
N MET A 186 -7.97 3.17 9.62
CA MET A 186 -9.43 3.13 9.71
C MET A 186 -9.93 2.77 11.11
N SER A 187 -9.03 2.68 12.10
CA SER A 187 -9.36 2.33 13.47
C SER A 187 -10.00 3.51 14.20
N ARG A 188 -11.01 3.21 15.03
CA ARG A 188 -11.63 4.17 15.97
C ARG A 188 -10.99 4.08 17.36
N GLY A 189 -10.07 3.13 17.54
CA GLY A 189 -9.32 2.88 18.77
C GLY A 189 -8.22 3.93 19.01
N ALA A 190 -7.80 4.06 20.27
CA ALA A 190 -6.77 5.02 20.68
C ALA A 190 -5.34 4.47 20.66
N ARG A 191 -5.16 3.19 20.32
CA ARG A 191 -3.85 2.54 20.25
C ARG A 191 -3.64 1.94 18.87
N ILE A 192 -2.37 1.82 18.50
CA ILE A 192 -1.99 1.02 17.35
C ILE A 192 -2.25 -0.46 17.67
N VAL A 193 -2.87 -1.16 16.72
CA VAL A 193 -3.18 -2.58 16.79
C VAL A 193 -2.44 -3.26 15.64
N VAL A 194 -1.33 -3.93 15.95
CA VAL A 194 -0.62 -4.77 14.99
C VAL A 194 -1.32 -6.14 14.96
N PRO A 195 -1.86 -6.58 13.81
CA PRO A 195 -2.58 -7.84 13.73
C PRO A 195 -1.66 -9.02 14.06
N LYS A 196 -2.17 -9.99 14.82
CA LYS A 196 -1.35 -11.11 15.34
C LYS A 196 -1.24 -12.21 14.29
N ALA A 197 -0.03 -12.56 13.86
CA ALA A 197 0.19 -13.75 13.06
C ALA A 197 -0.17 -15.02 13.86
N ILE A 198 -0.93 -15.93 13.26
CA ILE A 198 -1.37 -17.19 13.89
C ILE A 198 -0.71 -18.44 13.27
N ASN A 199 0.24 -18.25 12.36
CA ASN A 199 1.11 -19.29 11.82
C ASN A 199 2.54 -18.78 11.60
N ASP A 200 3.49 -19.71 11.54
CA ASP A 200 4.93 -19.41 11.41
C ASP A 200 5.27 -18.70 10.08
N GLN A 201 4.55 -19.01 9.01
CA GLN A 201 4.72 -18.37 7.70
C GLN A 201 4.15 -16.94 7.68
N GLN A 202 3.48 -16.50 8.75
CA GLN A 202 2.84 -15.18 8.87
C GLN A 202 1.95 -14.87 7.65
N THR A 203 1.09 -15.81 7.30
CA THR A 203 0.10 -15.66 6.22
C THR A 203 -1.31 -15.52 6.75
N LEU A 204 -1.56 -15.91 8.01
CA LEU A 204 -2.85 -15.78 8.68
C LEU A 204 -2.71 -14.84 9.87
N PHE A 205 -3.64 -13.89 9.97
CA PHE A 205 -3.62 -12.84 10.97
C PHE A 205 -4.95 -12.72 11.69
N ALA A 206 -4.95 -12.69 13.02
CA ALA A 206 -6.13 -12.46 13.83
C ALA A 206 -6.24 -10.99 14.25
N LEU A 207 -7.46 -10.45 14.17
CA LEU A 207 -7.85 -9.14 14.65
C LEU A 207 -9.06 -9.26 15.57
N ASP A 208 -9.01 -8.64 16.74
CA ASP A 208 -10.17 -8.45 17.61
C ASP A 208 -10.84 -7.11 17.25
N LEU A 209 -12.08 -7.16 16.76
CA LEU A 209 -12.81 -5.98 16.29
C LEU A 209 -13.03 -4.93 17.38
N ARG A 210 -13.04 -5.33 18.67
CA ARG A 210 -13.21 -4.42 19.81
C ARG A 210 -12.01 -3.50 19.97
N GLN A 211 -10.82 -3.95 19.57
CA GLN A 211 -9.58 -3.16 19.69
C GLN A 211 -9.55 -1.97 18.72
N VAL A 212 -10.29 -2.08 17.62
CA VAL A 212 -10.36 -1.06 16.56
C VAL A 212 -11.72 -0.37 16.47
N GLY A 213 -12.69 -0.78 17.30
CA GLY A 213 -14.02 -0.18 17.40
C GLY A 213 -14.96 -0.54 16.25
N TRP A 214 -14.81 -1.75 15.69
CA TRP A 214 -15.63 -2.27 14.59
C TRP A 214 -16.63 -3.36 15.03
N ASP A 215 -16.65 -3.70 16.31
CA ASP A 215 -17.53 -4.68 16.94
C ASP A 215 -19.00 -4.22 17.05
N GLY A 216 -19.28 -2.94 16.78
CA GLY A 216 -20.62 -2.37 16.82
C GLY A 216 -21.00 -1.58 15.56
N GLY A 217 -22.31 -1.37 15.38
CA GLY A 217 -22.84 -0.49 14.33
C GLY A 217 -22.74 -1.05 12.90
N GLY A 218 -22.58 -2.36 12.72
CA GLY A 218 -22.61 -3.01 11.40
C GLY A 218 -21.36 -2.80 10.54
N ALA A 219 -20.31 -2.14 11.05
CA ALA A 219 -19.14 -1.79 10.25
C ALA A 219 -18.46 -3.01 9.60
N TRP A 220 -18.35 -4.12 10.33
CA TRP A 220 -17.83 -5.37 9.77
C TRP A 220 -18.78 -6.03 8.78
N SER A 221 -20.09 -5.94 9.00
CA SER A 221 -21.09 -6.47 8.06
C SER A 221 -21.01 -5.77 6.70
N GLU A 222 -20.76 -4.46 6.68
CA GLU A 222 -20.51 -3.70 5.45
C GLU A 222 -19.24 -4.17 4.71
N VAL A 223 -18.20 -4.59 5.45
CA VAL A 223 -17.01 -5.20 4.82
C VAL A 223 -17.40 -6.50 4.11
N LEU A 224 -18.22 -7.34 4.75
CA LEU A 224 -18.60 -8.63 4.20
C LEU A 224 -19.60 -8.54 3.04
N SER A 225 -20.49 -7.55 3.03
CA SER A 225 -21.40 -7.32 1.90
C SER A 225 -20.65 -6.96 0.61
N GLU A 226 -19.41 -6.48 0.74
CA GLU A 226 -18.54 -6.11 -0.38
C GLU A 226 -17.50 -7.17 -0.74
N TYR A 227 -17.40 -8.26 0.04
CA TYR A 227 -16.31 -9.22 -0.09
C TYR A 227 -16.61 -10.29 -1.17
N PRO A 228 -15.90 -10.28 -2.33
CA PRO A 228 -16.29 -11.11 -3.46
C PRO A 228 -15.69 -12.53 -3.42
N TYR A 229 -14.90 -12.86 -2.40
CA TYR A 229 -14.14 -14.12 -2.31
C TYR A 229 -14.71 -15.10 -1.28
N GLY A 230 -15.92 -14.85 -0.77
CA GLY A 230 -16.52 -15.70 0.25
C GLY A 230 -16.85 -17.10 -0.26
N LEU A 231 -16.26 -18.14 0.33
CA LEU A 231 -16.48 -19.53 -0.06
C LEU A 231 -16.76 -20.41 1.16
N ALA A 232 -17.69 -21.35 0.99
CA ALA A 232 -17.84 -22.50 1.87
C ALA A 232 -17.13 -23.70 1.22
N PRO A 233 -16.25 -24.41 1.94
CA PRO A 233 -15.49 -25.52 1.36
C PRO A 233 -16.39 -26.68 0.89
N MET A 234 -15.92 -27.43 -0.11
CA MET A 234 -16.63 -28.58 -0.66
C MET A 234 -15.97 -29.93 -0.37
N GLN A 235 -14.67 -29.95 -0.07
CA GLN A 235 -13.96 -31.19 0.27
C GLN A 235 -14.28 -31.63 1.70
N ASP A 236 -14.33 -32.93 1.95
CA ASP A 236 -14.84 -33.48 3.23
C ASP A 236 -14.04 -32.99 4.45
N GLU A 237 -12.71 -33.00 4.39
CA GLU A 237 -11.86 -32.52 5.50
C GLU A 237 -12.06 -31.02 5.77
N GLU A 238 -12.07 -30.21 4.71
CA GLU A 238 -12.24 -28.76 4.79
C GLU A 238 -13.63 -28.39 5.33
N ARG A 239 -14.67 -29.13 4.92
CA ARG A 239 -16.05 -29.00 5.43
C ARG A 239 -16.13 -29.30 6.91
N ASP A 240 -15.51 -30.37 7.37
CA ASP A 240 -15.47 -30.74 8.79
C ASP A 240 -14.78 -29.65 9.63
N LEU A 241 -13.67 -29.08 9.14
CA LEU A 241 -12.99 -27.97 9.81
C LEU A 241 -13.84 -26.70 9.82
N PHE A 242 -14.48 -26.37 8.70
CA PHE A 242 -15.36 -25.21 8.58
C PHE A 242 -16.55 -25.27 9.55
N VAL A 243 -17.19 -26.46 9.70
CA VAL A 243 -18.26 -26.68 10.67
C VAL A 243 -17.76 -26.50 12.11
N ARG A 244 -16.53 -26.94 12.42
CA ARG A 244 -15.94 -26.72 13.76
C ARG A 244 -15.67 -25.24 14.01
N ILE A 245 -15.15 -24.51 13.03
CA ILE A 245 -14.94 -23.06 13.11
C ILE A 245 -16.29 -22.35 13.36
N ARG A 246 -17.32 -22.66 12.57
CA ARG A 246 -18.67 -22.14 12.77
C ARG A 246 -19.18 -22.39 14.19
N LYS A 247 -18.96 -23.58 14.73
CA LYS A 247 -19.36 -23.92 16.11
C LYS A 247 -18.58 -23.14 17.17
N LEU A 248 -17.31 -22.85 16.94
CA LEU A 248 -16.49 -22.03 17.85
C LEU A 248 -16.98 -20.59 17.91
N TYR A 249 -17.32 -20.00 16.75
CA TYR A 249 -17.97 -18.70 16.69
C TYR A 249 -19.36 -18.70 17.30
N GLY A 250 -20.11 -19.79 17.10
CA GLY A 250 -21.52 -19.87 17.46
C GLY A 250 -22.41 -19.69 16.23
N GLU A 251 -23.51 -20.42 16.19
CA GLU A 251 -24.40 -20.55 15.02
C GLU A 251 -24.97 -19.21 14.50
N PHE A 252 -25.08 -18.20 15.36
CA PHE A 252 -25.62 -16.88 15.02
C PHE A 252 -24.56 -15.80 14.86
N GLU A 253 -23.32 -16.05 15.30
CA GLU A 253 -22.23 -15.07 15.28
C GLU A 253 -21.21 -15.36 14.18
N PHE A 254 -21.26 -16.55 13.59
CA PHE A 254 -20.43 -16.89 12.44
C PHE A 254 -20.99 -16.25 11.17
N ASP A 255 -20.23 -15.32 10.61
CA ASP A 255 -20.58 -14.60 9.39
C ASP A 255 -20.47 -15.48 8.12
N GLY A 256 -20.41 -16.81 8.20
CA GLY A 256 -20.27 -17.66 7.01
C GLY A 256 -18.90 -17.59 6.29
N ILE A 257 -17.97 -16.78 6.78
CA ILE A 257 -16.64 -16.56 6.19
C ILE A 257 -15.56 -16.91 7.22
N ALA A 258 -14.69 -17.86 6.89
CA ALA A 258 -13.60 -18.26 7.78
C ALA A 258 -12.46 -17.23 7.86
N TYR A 259 -12.22 -16.50 6.76
CA TYR A 259 -11.22 -15.44 6.68
C TYR A 259 -11.49 -14.47 5.52
N VAL A 260 -10.95 -13.25 5.64
CA VAL A 260 -10.96 -12.22 4.59
C VAL A 260 -9.57 -12.08 3.98
N ARG A 261 -9.46 -11.91 2.67
CA ARG A 261 -8.20 -11.63 1.99
C ARG A 261 -7.62 -10.28 2.43
N ALA A 262 -6.41 -10.29 2.96
CA ALA A 262 -5.75 -9.11 3.50
C ALA A 262 -5.38 -8.09 2.41
N ASP A 263 -4.99 -8.56 1.22
CA ASP A 263 -4.68 -7.71 0.06
C ASP A 263 -5.91 -6.98 -0.46
N TRP A 264 -7.04 -7.70 -0.59
CA TRP A 264 -8.34 -7.10 -0.91
C TRP A 264 -8.74 -6.08 0.15
N PHE A 265 -8.69 -6.42 1.44
CA PHE A 265 -9.09 -5.52 2.51
C PHE A 265 -8.25 -4.23 2.49
N ALA A 266 -6.93 -4.35 2.36
CA ALA A 266 -6.03 -3.20 2.30
C ALA A 266 -6.30 -2.32 1.06
N ALA A 267 -6.49 -2.91 -0.12
CA ALA A 267 -6.68 -2.17 -1.37
C ALA A 267 -8.10 -1.57 -1.52
N VAL A 268 -9.12 -2.31 -1.11
CA VAL A 268 -10.53 -1.99 -1.34
C VAL A 268 -11.12 -1.21 -0.17
N ALA A 269 -10.90 -1.65 1.07
CA ALA A 269 -11.50 -0.98 2.21
C ALA A 269 -10.92 0.42 2.45
N THR A 270 -9.67 0.68 2.04
CA THR A 270 -9.08 2.03 2.09
C THR A 270 -9.51 2.94 0.93
N ASN A 271 -10.25 2.43 -0.06
CA ASN A 271 -10.65 3.15 -1.26
C ASN A 271 -12.12 3.54 -1.18
N SER A 272 -12.45 4.81 -0.92
CA SER A 272 -13.84 5.26 -0.78
C SER A 272 -14.69 5.17 -2.05
N GLN A 273 -14.11 4.99 -3.23
CA GLN A 273 -14.90 4.70 -4.45
C GLN A 273 -15.40 3.26 -4.49
N ARG A 274 -14.79 2.35 -3.73
CA ARG A 274 -15.22 0.97 -3.58
C ARG A 274 -16.21 0.88 -2.40
N ASN A 275 -17.39 1.46 -2.60
CA ASN A 275 -18.54 1.38 -1.69
C ASN A 275 -18.40 2.08 -0.33
N GLY A 276 -17.45 3.02 -0.22
CA GLY A 276 -17.35 3.90 0.94
C GLY A 276 -16.85 3.26 2.23
N LEU A 277 -16.30 2.03 2.17
CA LEU A 277 -15.80 1.29 3.34
C LEU A 277 -14.81 2.10 4.19
N TYR A 278 -13.94 2.89 3.55
CA TYR A 278 -13.01 3.77 4.26
C TYR A 278 -13.75 4.73 5.20
N HIS A 279 -14.83 5.35 4.72
CA HIS A 279 -15.64 6.26 5.50
C HIS A 279 -16.39 5.56 6.63
N THR A 280 -16.92 4.37 6.35
CA THR A 280 -17.63 3.54 7.32
C THR A 280 -16.70 3.10 8.45
N LEU A 281 -15.58 2.47 8.13
CA LEU A 281 -14.65 1.92 9.12
C LEU A 281 -14.01 3.03 9.97
N ALA A 282 -13.52 4.10 9.32
CA ALA A 282 -12.90 5.24 10.01
C ALA A 282 -13.90 6.19 10.68
N ASP A 283 -15.22 5.95 10.57
CA ASP A 283 -16.29 6.82 11.08
C ASP A 283 -16.10 8.29 10.68
N ILE A 284 -15.82 8.50 9.39
CA ILE A 284 -15.71 9.84 8.83
C ILE A 284 -17.13 10.45 8.86
N PRO A 285 -17.35 11.66 9.36
CA PRO A 285 -18.68 12.28 9.37
C PRO A 285 -19.08 12.79 7.98
N LEU A 286 -20.36 13.15 7.82
CA LEU A 286 -20.88 13.63 6.52
C LEU A 286 -20.48 15.07 6.20
N THR A 287 -20.05 15.85 7.19
CA THR A 287 -19.67 17.25 6.99
C THR A 287 -18.42 17.64 7.76
N LEU A 288 -17.67 18.62 7.23
CA LEU A 288 -16.53 19.23 7.92
C LEU A 288 -16.96 19.86 9.26
N THR A 289 -18.17 20.42 9.33
CA THR A 289 -18.73 20.99 10.57
C THR A 289 -18.85 19.93 11.65
N GLU A 290 -19.38 18.75 11.33
CA GLU A 290 -19.50 17.66 12.27
C GLU A 290 -18.11 17.14 12.68
N LEU A 291 -17.16 17.00 11.73
CA LEU A 291 -15.78 16.63 12.04
C LEU A 291 -15.14 17.60 13.03
N SER A 292 -15.22 18.90 12.75
CA SER A 292 -14.61 19.92 13.61
C SER A 292 -15.24 19.94 15.00
N GLN A 293 -16.56 19.72 15.10
CA GLN A 293 -17.25 19.58 16.38
C GLN A 293 -16.77 18.35 17.16
N ARG A 294 -16.62 17.19 16.52
CA ARG A 294 -16.08 15.97 17.14
C ARG A 294 -14.66 16.16 17.67
N LEU A 295 -13.86 17.02 17.01
CA LEU A 295 -12.51 17.39 17.44
C LEU A 295 -12.48 18.54 18.46
N GLY A 296 -13.63 19.12 18.83
CA GLY A 296 -13.70 20.27 19.74
C GLY A 296 -13.17 21.58 19.12
N ILE A 297 -13.19 21.69 17.79
CA ILE A 297 -12.63 22.81 17.03
C ILE A 297 -13.75 23.68 16.45
N ASP A 298 -13.83 24.93 16.90
CA ASP A 298 -14.67 25.97 16.30
C ASP A 298 -13.85 26.77 15.27
N ILE A 299 -13.99 26.40 13.99
CA ILE A 299 -13.26 27.01 12.87
C ILE A 299 -13.56 28.53 12.78
N PRO A 300 -14.83 28.99 12.75
CA PRO A 300 -15.14 30.42 12.79
C PRO A 300 -14.56 31.17 13.99
N ALA A 301 -14.60 30.60 15.20
CA ALA A 301 -14.05 31.24 16.38
C ALA A 301 -12.52 31.35 16.30
N ASN A 302 -11.86 30.31 15.80
CA ASN A 302 -10.41 30.31 15.61
C ASN A 302 -9.96 31.37 14.60
N PHE A 303 -10.72 31.56 13.52
CA PHE A 303 -10.50 32.68 12.62
C PHE A 303 -10.67 34.01 13.34
N ARG A 304 -11.79 34.24 14.05
CA ARG A 304 -12.06 35.52 14.74
C ARG A 304 -10.98 35.86 15.76
N ASN A 305 -10.59 34.89 16.57
CA ASN A 305 -9.59 35.03 17.62
C ASN A 305 -8.15 35.06 17.08
N GLY A 306 -7.93 34.66 15.82
CA GLY A 306 -6.60 34.64 15.20
C GLY A 306 -5.72 33.48 15.66
N THR A 307 -6.35 32.41 16.16
CA THR A 307 -5.68 31.17 16.55
C THR A 307 -5.55 30.20 15.37
N ALA A 308 -6.38 30.35 14.32
CA ALA A 308 -6.20 29.65 13.06
C ALA A 308 -4.91 30.11 12.35
N LYS A 309 -4.16 29.16 11.79
CA LYS A 309 -2.88 29.41 11.10
C LYS A 309 -3.00 29.10 9.62
N ARG A 310 -2.46 29.93 8.75
CA ARG A 310 -2.64 29.82 7.30
C ARG A 310 -1.34 29.88 6.51
N ALA A 311 -1.37 29.25 5.35
CA ALA A 311 -0.42 29.44 4.25
C ALA A 311 -1.19 29.40 2.92
N GLY A 312 -0.97 30.38 2.04
CA GLY A 312 -1.61 30.45 0.73
C GLY A 312 -0.59 30.36 -0.39
N MET A 313 -0.89 29.59 -1.43
CA MET A 313 0.00 29.36 -2.56
C MET A 313 -0.68 29.75 -3.87
N SER A 314 0.09 30.34 -4.78
CA SER A 314 -0.34 30.64 -6.16
C SER A 314 -0.25 29.44 -7.11
N LYS A 315 0.54 28.41 -6.75
CA LYS A 315 0.66 27.11 -7.43
C LYS A 315 0.86 26.00 -6.41
N SER A 316 0.22 24.84 -6.61
CA SER A 316 0.35 23.64 -5.76
C SER A 316 0.96 22.45 -6.53
N GLY A 317 1.51 21.48 -5.81
CA GLY A 317 2.02 20.22 -6.39
C GLY A 317 0.91 19.31 -6.95
N VAL A 318 -0.31 19.42 -6.41
CA VAL A 318 -1.48 18.56 -6.76
C VAL A 318 -2.62 19.32 -7.43
N SER A 319 -2.55 20.66 -7.50
CA SER A 319 -3.50 21.52 -8.21
C SER A 319 -2.79 22.54 -9.08
N THR A 320 -3.37 22.85 -10.24
CA THR A 320 -2.86 23.91 -11.14
C THR A 320 -3.26 25.33 -10.71
N GLN A 321 -4.08 25.44 -9.65
CA GLN A 321 -4.71 26.68 -9.19
C GLN A 321 -4.17 27.15 -7.83
N ASN A 322 -4.72 28.25 -7.32
CA ASN A 322 -4.46 28.71 -5.95
C ASN A 322 -4.84 27.60 -4.96
N ARG A 323 -4.17 27.56 -3.81
CA ARG A 323 -4.57 26.70 -2.67
C ARG A 323 -4.27 27.40 -1.37
N LEU A 324 -5.18 27.31 -0.40
CA LEU A 324 -4.98 27.82 0.95
C LEU A 324 -5.02 26.65 1.92
N ILE A 325 -4.04 26.58 2.81
CA ILE A 325 -4.03 25.68 3.95
C ILE A 325 -4.39 26.47 5.20
N GLU A 326 -5.31 25.96 6.00
CA GLU A 326 -5.68 26.43 7.33
C GLU A 326 -5.46 25.30 8.35
N VAL A 327 -4.87 25.66 9.49
CA VAL A 327 -4.47 24.74 10.55
C VAL A 327 -5.08 25.19 11.86
N HIS A 328 -5.61 24.23 12.61
CA HIS A 328 -6.19 24.44 13.93
C HIS A 328 -5.53 23.55 14.98
N ASN A 329 -5.54 24.06 16.23
CA ASN A 329 -5.11 23.34 17.43
C ASN A 329 -3.76 22.61 17.26
N GLN A 330 -2.70 23.36 16.90
CA GLN A 330 -1.34 22.85 16.73
C GLN A 330 -1.22 21.63 15.79
N GLY A 331 -2.03 21.61 14.73
CA GLY A 331 -1.95 20.57 13.70
C GLY A 331 -2.89 19.38 13.92
N ALA A 332 -3.86 19.48 14.82
CA ALA A 332 -4.90 18.44 14.97
C ALA A 332 -5.90 18.41 13.80
N LEU A 333 -6.07 19.53 13.09
CA LEU A 333 -6.93 19.65 11.92
C LEU A 333 -6.30 20.58 10.88
N TRP A 334 -6.15 20.06 9.67
CA TRP A 334 -5.64 20.74 8.48
C TRP A 334 -6.72 20.76 7.42
N ILE A 335 -7.01 21.93 6.91
CA ILE A 335 -8.04 22.18 5.91
C ILE A 335 -7.34 22.79 4.72
N SER A 336 -7.45 22.16 3.56
CA SER A 336 -7.17 22.85 2.30
C SER A 336 -8.44 23.42 1.70
N TYR A 337 -8.31 24.60 1.10
CA TYR A 337 -9.32 25.20 0.25
C TYR A 337 -8.76 25.24 -1.15
N ASP A 338 -9.41 24.51 -2.04
CA ASP A 338 -9.01 24.37 -3.45
C ASP A 338 -9.95 25.15 -4.36
N PHE A 339 -9.43 25.58 -5.52
CA PHE A 339 -10.10 26.52 -6.41
C PHE A 339 -10.08 25.99 -7.85
N LYS A 340 -11.16 26.17 -8.61
CA LYS A 340 -11.23 25.87 -10.06
C LYS A 340 -10.60 26.95 -10.94
N GLY A 341 -10.28 28.13 -10.38
CA GLY A 341 -9.70 29.24 -11.12
C GLY A 341 -9.00 30.26 -10.22
N GLN A 342 -8.32 31.23 -10.83
CA GLN A 342 -7.53 32.25 -10.12
C GLN A 342 -8.16 33.66 -10.15
N ALA A 343 -9.30 33.82 -10.81
CA ALA A 343 -9.97 35.10 -11.02
C ALA A 343 -11.07 35.37 -9.97
N GLY A 344 -11.55 36.62 -9.91
CA GLY A 344 -12.63 37.01 -8.99
C GLY A 344 -12.29 36.70 -7.53
N ARG A 345 -13.26 36.17 -6.78
CA ARG A 345 -13.11 35.78 -5.36
C ARG A 345 -12.27 34.52 -5.15
N SER A 346 -11.72 33.91 -6.20
CA SER A 346 -10.77 32.80 -6.09
C SER A 346 -9.31 33.27 -6.04
N SER A 347 -9.07 34.58 -6.16
CA SER A 347 -7.74 35.18 -6.04
C SER A 347 -7.35 35.39 -4.57
N LEU A 348 -6.51 34.51 -4.01
CA LEU A 348 -6.06 34.62 -2.62
C LEU A 348 -5.27 35.91 -2.34
N ALA A 349 -4.54 36.43 -3.32
CA ALA A 349 -3.86 37.73 -3.20
C ALA A 349 -4.82 38.92 -3.01
N ARG A 350 -6.11 38.77 -3.37
CA ARG A 350 -7.14 39.80 -3.22
C ARG A 350 -8.15 39.48 -2.11
N PHE A 351 -8.43 38.20 -1.86
CA PHE A 351 -9.45 37.73 -0.94
C PHE A 351 -8.91 36.71 0.09
N PRO A 352 -7.88 37.04 0.89
CA PRO A 352 -7.21 36.09 1.78
C PRO A 352 -7.97 35.77 3.09
N LEU A 353 -9.09 36.45 3.37
CA LEU A 353 -9.80 36.41 4.66
C LEU A 353 -11.14 35.66 4.58
N GLY A 354 -11.19 34.64 3.71
CA GLY A 354 -12.35 33.73 3.55
C GLY A 354 -12.21 32.41 4.31
N PRO A 355 -13.13 31.45 4.12
CA PRO A 355 -14.36 31.58 3.34
C PRO A 355 -15.34 32.56 4.01
N ASN A 356 -16.46 32.85 3.35
CA ASN A 356 -17.50 33.67 3.96
C ASN A 356 -18.30 32.83 4.98
N PHE A 357 -18.52 33.36 6.18
CA PHE A 357 -19.28 32.70 7.24
C PHE A 357 -19.92 33.75 8.16
N SER A 358 -20.90 33.32 8.97
CA SER A 358 -21.61 34.21 9.89
C SER A 358 -20.65 34.84 10.92
N GLY A 359 -20.64 36.17 10.98
CA GLY A 359 -19.74 36.92 11.86
C GLY A 359 -18.33 37.16 11.29
N ASN A 360 -18.07 36.88 10.01
CA ASN A 360 -16.84 37.33 9.35
C ASN A 360 -16.91 38.84 9.04
N VAL A 361 -16.30 39.66 9.90
CA VAL A 361 -16.21 41.13 9.72
C VAL A 361 -15.36 41.56 8.52
N PHE A 362 -14.65 40.62 7.89
CA PHE A 362 -13.83 40.82 6.69
C PHE A 362 -14.46 40.16 5.45
N SER A 363 -15.78 39.95 5.41
CA SER A 363 -16.49 39.27 4.32
C SER A 363 -16.26 39.90 2.93
N GLN A 364 -15.94 41.20 2.83
CA GLN A 364 -15.53 41.82 1.57
C GLN A 364 -14.20 41.27 1.02
N PHE A 365 -13.36 40.68 1.88
CA PHE A 365 -12.09 40.04 1.55
C PHE A 365 -12.17 38.50 1.63
N ALA A 366 -13.38 37.93 1.68
CA ALA A 366 -13.57 36.49 1.72
C ALA A 366 -13.48 35.84 0.34
N PHE A 367 -12.68 34.76 0.23
CA PHE A 367 -12.59 33.94 -0.96
C PHE A 367 -13.81 33.02 -1.16
N ARG A 368 -13.95 32.50 -2.38
CA ARG A 368 -14.86 31.40 -2.73
C ARG A 368 -14.02 30.24 -3.25
N HIS A 369 -14.14 29.09 -2.59
CA HIS A 369 -13.46 27.84 -2.94
C HIS A 369 -14.45 26.84 -3.55
N ASP A 370 -13.93 25.77 -4.15
CA ASP A 370 -14.70 24.78 -4.90
C ASP A 370 -14.67 23.38 -4.25
N GLY A 371 -13.75 23.17 -3.31
CA GLY A 371 -13.63 21.95 -2.52
C GLY A 371 -12.52 22.08 -1.49
N GLY A 372 -12.16 20.96 -0.87
CA GLY A 372 -11.05 20.89 0.05
C GLY A 372 -10.68 19.47 0.44
N GLU A 373 -9.42 19.28 0.75
CA GLU A 373 -8.89 18.08 1.39
C GLU A 373 -8.62 18.37 2.87
N ILE A 374 -9.05 17.47 3.74
CA ILE A 374 -8.96 17.58 5.19
C ILE A 374 -8.07 16.46 5.72
N ILE A 375 -7.11 16.82 6.56
CA ILE A 375 -6.25 15.88 7.28
C ILE A 375 -6.42 16.17 8.77
N PHE A 376 -6.68 15.14 9.57
CA PHE A 376 -6.88 15.28 11.00
C PHE A 376 -6.21 14.16 11.78
N GLU A 377 -5.88 14.42 13.04
CA GLU A 377 -5.25 13.42 13.91
C GLU A 377 -6.29 12.42 14.41
N LEU A 378 -6.04 11.13 14.18
CA LEU A 378 -6.80 10.02 14.76
C LEU A 378 -6.36 9.79 16.20
N LYS A 379 -7.21 9.12 16.99
CA LYS A 379 -6.93 8.84 18.41
C LYS A 379 -5.67 7.99 18.63
N ASN A 380 -5.28 7.18 17.63
CA ASN A 380 -4.08 6.34 17.65
C ASN A 380 -2.83 7.06 17.09
N GLY A 381 -2.90 8.36 16.79
CA GLY A 381 -1.78 9.16 16.31
C GLY A 381 -1.52 9.10 14.80
N LEU A 382 -2.22 8.24 14.07
CA LEU A 382 -2.22 8.30 12.60
C LEU A 382 -3.09 9.45 12.09
N HIS A 383 -3.07 9.69 10.78
CA HIS A 383 -3.93 10.68 10.14
C HIS A 383 -5.19 10.04 9.55
N GLY A 384 -6.31 10.74 9.73
CA GLY A 384 -7.57 10.52 9.03
C GLY A 384 -7.70 11.53 7.89
N TYR A 385 -8.46 11.16 6.86
CA TYR A 385 -8.60 11.92 5.63
C TYR A 385 -10.07 12.11 5.28
N MET A 386 -10.42 13.31 4.83
CA MET A 386 -11.76 13.61 4.34
C MET A 386 -11.67 14.55 3.15
N LEU A 387 -12.39 14.23 2.07
CA LEU A 387 -12.58 15.15 0.95
C LEU A 387 -13.94 15.82 1.10
N VAL A 388 -14.02 17.11 0.79
CA VAL A 388 -15.27 17.88 0.84
C VAL A 388 -15.51 18.73 -0.40
N ASN A 389 -16.78 18.92 -0.74
CA ASN A 389 -17.19 19.90 -1.74
C ASN A 389 -17.15 21.34 -1.17
N SER A 390 -17.54 22.34 -1.97
CA SER A 390 -17.57 23.75 -1.53
C SER A 390 -18.53 24.05 -0.38
N ALA A 391 -19.51 23.18 -0.11
CA ALA A 391 -20.44 23.31 1.02
C ALA A 391 -19.90 22.64 2.30
N GLY A 392 -18.75 21.97 2.23
CA GLY A 392 -18.19 21.21 3.34
C GLY A 392 -18.81 19.82 3.52
N GLU A 393 -19.57 19.34 2.53
CA GLU A 393 -20.15 18.00 2.53
C GLU A 393 -19.12 16.99 2.02
N ARG A 394 -19.06 15.81 2.67
CA ARG A 394 -18.13 14.73 2.33
C ARG A 394 -18.36 14.25 0.90
N ILE A 395 -17.27 14.03 0.17
CA ILE A 395 -17.25 13.36 -1.13
C ILE A 395 -16.31 12.17 -1.12
N ASN A 396 -16.54 11.22 -2.02
CA ASN A 396 -15.71 10.01 -2.12
C ASN A 396 -14.41 10.27 -2.88
N ASP A 397 -14.42 11.24 -3.79
CA ASP A 397 -13.28 11.56 -4.65
C ASP A 397 -13.21 13.03 -5.01
N GLY A 398 -11.99 13.50 -5.28
CA GLY A 398 -11.69 14.86 -5.68
C GLY A 398 -11.94 15.03 -7.18
N PRO A 399 -12.75 16.03 -7.61
CA PRO A 399 -12.96 16.31 -9.02
C PRO A 399 -11.63 16.63 -9.72
N ILE A 400 -11.35 15.96 -10.84
CA ILE A 400 -10.06 16.03 -11.57
C ILE A 400 -9.74 17.46 -12.02
N GLU A 401 -10.75 18.28 -12.30
CA GLU A 401 -10.56 19.68 -12.66
C GLU A 401 -10.03 20.56 -11.51
N ILE A 402 -10.03 20.04 -10.26
CA ILE A 402 -9.54 20.72 -9.06
C ILE A 402 -8.18 20.14 -8.63
N VAL A 403 -8.12 18.81 -8.50
CA VAL A 403 -6.96 18.06 -7.97
C VAL A 403 -6.82 16.71 -8.68
N PHE A 404 -5.60 16.20 -8.81
CA PHE A 404 -5.34 14.92 -9.48
C PHE A 404 -4.18 14.14 -8.86
N ASP A 405 -4.30 12.81 -8.88
CA ASP A 405 -3.27 11.87 -8.46
C ASP A 405 -2.27 11.60 -9.59
N LYS A 406 -1.09 12.19 -9.49
CA LYS A 406 0.01 11.99 -10.47
C LYS A 406 0.57 10.58 -10.46
N ASN A 407 0.43 9.86 -9.35
CA ASN A 407 0.99 8.53 -9.18
C ASN A 407 0.01 7.44 -9.64
N LEU A 408 -1.24 7.81 -9.98
CA LEU A 408 -2.29 6.89 -10.38
C LEU A 408 -2.51 5.79 -9.34
N THR A 409 -2.52 6.14 -8.05
CA THR A 409 -2.56 5.19 -6.93
C THR A 409 -3.79 4.29 -6.99
N SER A 410 -4.92 4.83 -7.46
CA SER A 410 -6.20 4.13 -7.66
C SER A 410 -6.35 3.54 -9.09
N GLY A 411 -5.24 3.46 -9.84
CA GLY A 411 -5.21 3.08 -11.25
C GLY A 411 -5.64 4.18 -12.21
N ASN A 412 -6.03 5.36 -11.72
CA ASN A 412 -6.47 6.50 -12.53
C ASN A 412 -6.12 7.85 -11.86
N PRO A 413 -6.27 9.00 -12.55
CA PRO A 413 -5.87 10.31 -12.01
C PRO A 413 -6.77 10.88 -10.91
N VAL A 414 -7.86 10.21 -10.55
CA VAL A 414 -8.78 10.68 -9.50
C VAL A 414 -8.14 10.48 -8.12
N ILE A 415 -8.18 11.52 -7.29
CA ILE A 415 -7.84 11.41 -5.86
C ILE A 415 -9.02 10.77 -5.15
N VAL A 416 -8.82 9.57 -4.63
CA VAL A 416 -9.83 8.85 -3.86
C VAL A 416 -9.53 8.98 -2.37
N ASN A 417 -10.53 9.34 -1.57
CA ASN A 417 -10.33 9.50 -0.13
C ASN A 417 -9.88 8.19 0.53
N GLY A 418 -9.04 8.30 1.55
CA GLY A 418 -8.33 7.17 2.12
C GLY A 418 -7.10 6.84 1.28
N LEU A 419 -7.21 5.94 0.30
CA LEU A 419 -6.08 5.34 -0.43
C LEU A 419 -5.13 6.39 -1.05
N SER A 420 -5.62 7.31 -1.88
CA SER A 420 -4.77 8.32 -2.51
C SER A 420 -4.17 9.28 -1.47
N CYS A 421 -4.96 9.64 -0.45
CA CYS A 421 -4.51 10.54 0.61
C CYS A 421 -3.39 9.89 1.44
N ILE A 422 -3.54 8.62 1.83
CA ILE A 422 -2.54 7.85 2.57
C ILE A 422 -1.25 7.69 1.77
N ALA A 423 -1.35 7.45 0.45
CA ALA A 423 -0.19 7.33 -0.42
C ALA A 423 0.55 8.67 -0.59
N CYS A 424 -0.18 9.77 -0.81
CA CYS A 424 0.40 11.12 -0.92
C CYS A 424 1.03 11.61 0.39
N HIS A 425 0.40 11.28 1.53
CA HIS A 425 0.83 11.66 2.88
C HIS A 425 1.54 10.52 3.61
N ARG A 426 2.30 9.71 2.86
CA ARG A 426 3.00 8.54 3.39
C ARG A 426 3.89 8.81 4.58
N GLU A 427 4.51 9.99 4.62
CA GLU A 427 5.40 10.47 5.70
C GLU A 427 4.79 11.62 6.51
N GLY A 428 3.48 11.83 6.37
CA GLY A 428 2.76 12.94 6.97
C GLY A 428 2.52 14.09 5.99
N LEU A 429 2.48 15.30 6.52
CA LEU A 429 2.20 16.54 5.81
C LEU A 429 3.37 16.95 4.93
N GLN A 430 3.03 17.44 3.74
CA GLN A 430 3.99 17.93 2.76
C GLN A 430 4.46 19.35 3.13
N PRO A 431 5.71 19.73 2.82
CA PRO A 431 6.20 21.08 3.04
C PRO A 431 5.34 22.14 2.36
N LEU A 432 5.12 23.26 3.03
CA LEU A 432 4.31 24.36 2.53
C LEU A 432 5.14 25.60 2.19
N ARG A 433 4.65 26.34 1.21
CA ARG A 433 5.08 27.69 0.88
C ARG A 433 3.94 28.66 1.19
N ASP A 434 4.27 29.90 1.52
CA ASP A 434 3.30 30.98 1.61
C ASP A 434 3.70 32.14 0.69
N ASP A 435 2.76 32.57 -0.15
CA ASP A 435 2.88 33.71 -1.06
C ASP A 435 2.06 34.93 -0.58
N ILE A 436 1.28 34.78 0.50
CA ILE A 436 0.24 35.73 0.88
C ILE A 436 0.69 36.69 1.99
N ARG A 437 1.41 36.21 3.01
CA ARG A 437 1.81 37.02 4.17
C ARG A 437 2.59 38.28 3.76
N ASP A 438 3.58 38.09 2.88
CA ASP A 438 4.47 39.16 2.42
C ASP A 438 4.03 39.76 1.07
N GLY A 439 3.04 39.15 0.42
CA GLY A 439 2.51 39.54 -0.89
C GLY A 439 1.31 40.49 -0.81
N HIS A 440 1.36 41.60 -1.55
CA HIS A 440 0.21 42.46 -1.92
C HIS A 440 -0.68 43.06 -0.81
N ALA A 441 -0.36 42.86 0.47
CA ALA A 441 -1.13 43.36 1.60
C ALA A 441 -1.23 44.90 1.67
N ARG A 442 -0.41 45.61 0.86
CA ARG A 442 -0.46 47.07 0.66
C ARG A 442 -1.80 47.59 0.12
N ARG A 443 -2.72 46.71 -0.34
CA ARG A 443 -4.04 47.07 -0.88
C ARG A 443 -5.18 46.98 0.13
N PHE A 444 -4.95 46.43 1.33
CA PHE A 444 -5.99 46.28 2.35
C PHE A 444 -6.08 47.50 3.27
N VAL A 445 -7.27 47.72 3.84
CA VAL A 445 -7.40 48.58 5.03
C VAL A 445 -6.60 47.99 6.19
N ALA A 446 -6.03 48.83 7.06
CA ALA A 446 -5.10 48.43 8.11
C ALA A 446 -5.58 47.20 8.92
N ALA A 447 -6.83 47.19 9.36
CA ALA A 447 -7.40 46.08 10.12
C ALA A 447 -7.39 44.73 9.38
N ALA A 448 -7.64 44.73 8.06
CA ALA A 448 -7.60 43.50 7.25
C ALA A 448 -6.16 43.05 6.99
N HIS A 449 -5.25 44.00 6.77
CA HIS A 449 -3.83 43.73 6.68
C HIS A 449 -3.29 43.08 7.96
N ASP A 450 -3.64 43.61 9.13
CA ASP A 450 -3.20 43.06 10.42
C ASP A 450 -3.80 41.67 10.66
N LYS A 451 -5.06 41.45 10.24
CA LYS A 451 -5.68 40.13 10.29
C LYS A 451 -4.94 39.10 9.42
N VAL A 452 -4.48 39.48 8.24
CA VAL A 452 -3.64 38.61 7.39
C VAL A 452 -2.35 38.25 8.13
N ARG A 453 -1.63 39.21 8.72
CA ARG A 453 -0.41 38.90 9.48
C ARG A 453 -0.65 38.06 10.73
N GLN A 454 -1.83 38.13 11.32
CA GLN A 454 -2.22 37.32 12.48
C GLN A 454 -2.46 35.85 12.08
N LEU A 455 -3.12 35.61 10.94
CA LEU A 455 -3.50 34.28 10.49
C LEU A 455 -2.39 33.58 9.70
N TYR A 456 -1.72 34.27 8.79
CA TYR A 456 -0.73 33.67 7.90
C TYR A 456 0.63 33.66 8.58
N LEU A 457 1.15 32.50 8.98
CA LEU A 457 2.36 32.41 9.80
C LEU A 457 3.64 32.74 9.03
N PRO A 458 4.70 33.23 9.70
CA PRO A 458 6.06 33.11 9.18
C PRO A 458 6.37 31.66 8.81
N LYS A 459 7.14 31.46 7.75
CA LYS A 459 7.46 30.12 7.24
C LYS A 459 8.04 29.21 8.33
N ALA A 460 8.99 29.70 9.13
CA ALA A 460 9.62 28.91 10.19
C ALA A 460 8.58 28.37 11.20
N GLU A 461 7.64 29.20 11.66
CA GLU A 461 6.60 28.76 12.59
C GLU A 461 5.63 27.74 11.98
N MET A 462 5.33 27.86 10.67
CA MET A 462 4.53 26.83 9.98
C MET A 462 5.31 25.53 9.81
N ASP A 463 6.59 25.61 9.46
CA ASP A 463 7.46 24.44 9.32
C ASP A 463 7.62 23.70 10.66
N ASP A 464 7.69 24.41 11.78
CA ASP A 464 7.72 23.81 13.13
C ASP A 464 6.43 23.00 13.42
N ILE A 465 5.26 23.57 13.12
CA ILE A 465 3.98 22.86 13.28
C ILE A 465 3.92 21.60 12.40
N ILE A 466 4.38 21.70 11.15
CA ILE A 466 4.45 20.55 10.23
C ILE A 466 5.39 19.48 10.78
N SER A 467 6.57 19.87 11.28
CA SER A 467 7.56 18.95 11.84
C SER A 467 6.99 18.21 13.04
N ASP A 468 6.40 18.94 14.00
CA ASP A 468 5.82 18.35 15.21
C ASP A 468 4.68 17.38 14.89
N THR A 469 3.81 17.72 13.92
CA THR A 469 2.74 16.83 13.47
C THR A 469 3.32 15.59 12.78
N ASN A 470 4.29 15.75 11.89
CA ASN A 470 4.90 14.63 11.17
C ASN A 470 5.64 13.70 12.13
N GLU A 471 6.32 14.21 13.15
CA GLU A 471 6.97 13.38 14.16
C GLU A 471 5.97 12.51 14.94
N ARG A 472 4.81 13.06 15.31
CA ARG A 472 3.74 12.27 15.96
C ARG A 472 3.22 11.18 15.03
N PHE A 473 2.91 11.55 13.78
CA PHE A 473 2.41 10.63 12.77
C PHE A 473 3.41 9.49 12.47
N VAL A 474 4.68 9.82 12.25
CA VAL A 474 5.73 8.85 11.92
C VAL A 474 5.94 7.87 13.07
N ARG A 475 5.92 8.31 14.33
CA ARG A 475 6.01 7.40 15.48
C ARG A 475 4.87 6.37 15.49
N ALA A 476 3.63 6.82 15.28
CA ALA A 476 2.47 5.93 15.21
C ALA A 476 2.54 4.99 13.98
N LEU A 477 3.05 5.50 12.85
CA LEU A 477 3.25 4.71 11.65
C LEU A 477 4.31 3.63 11.83
N GLU A 478 5.45 3.95 12.45
CA GLU A 478 6.52 3.01 12.78
C GLU A 478 6.03 1.90 13.72
N GLU A 479 5.23 2.23 14.73
CA GLU A 479 4.59 1.23 15.59
C GLU A 479 3.67 0.30 14.79
N ALA A 480 2.92 0.84 13.82
CA ALA A 480 1.97 0.06 13.02
C ALA A 480 2.64 -0.90 12.04
N VAL A 481 3.72 -0.48 11.37
CA VAL A 481 4.28 -1.23 10.23
C VAL A 481 5.71 -1.69 10.43
N GLY A 482 6.47 -1.06 11.33
CA GLY A 482 7.86 -1.39 11.65
C GLY A 482 8.11 -2.86 11.97
N PRO A 483 7.23 -3.57 12.72
CA PRO A 483 7.41 -4.99 13.03
C PRO A 483 7.50 -5.94 11.83
N PHE A 484 7.14 -5.49 10.62
CA PHE A 484 7.18 -6.31 9.40
C PHE A 484 8.44 -6.10 8.56
N PHE A 485 9.40 -5.27 9.00
CA PHE A 485 10.64 -4.98 8.28
C PHE A 485 11.87 -5.38 9.10
N GLU A 486 12.85 -6.01 8.43
CA GLU A 486 14.06 -6.54 9.07
C GLU A 486 15.10 -5.46 9.41
N GLU A 487 15.22 -4.41 8.58
CA GLU A 487 16.22 -3.35 8.70
C GLU A 487 15.59 -1.96 8.93
N GLY A 488 14.71 -1.86 9.93
CA GLY A 488 13.95 -0.63 10.14
C GLY A 488 13.05 -0.28 8.95
N TYR A 489 12.13 0.66 9.17
CA TYR A 489 11.15 1.01 8.17
C TYR A 489 11.47 2.36 7.53
N ASP A 490 11.92 2.35 6.27
CA ASP A 490 11.97 3.56 5.44
C ASP A 490 10.62 3.79 4.75
N VAL A 491 9.80 4.62 5.39
CA VAL A 491 8.50 5.07 4.91
C VAL A 491 8.53 5.58 3.45
N LYS A 492 9.63 6.21 3.03
CA LYS A 492 9.73 6.80 1.68
C LYS A 492 9.87 5.75 0.60
N ARG A 493 10.55 4.64 0.92
CA ARG A 493 10.80 3.54 -0.01
C ARG A 493 9.69 2.51 0.00
N ASN A 494 9.05 2.32 1.16
CA ASN A 494 8.23 1.15 1.44
C ASN A 494 6.79 1.51 1.83
N GLU A 495 6.16 2.50 1.18
CA GLU A 495 4.74 2.79 1.46
C GLU A 495 3.87 1.59 1.04
N PRO A 496 3.29 0.84 2.00
CA PRO A 496 2.78 -0.49 1.70
C PRO A 496 1.40 -0.48 1.06
N LEU A 497 0.56 0.54 1.30
CA LEU A 497 -0.82 0.54 0.81
C LEU A 497 -0.91 0.83 -0.69
N SER A 498 -0.15 1.79 -1.20
CA SER A 498 -0.04 2.09 -2.63
C SER A 498 0.58 0.93 -3.39
N PHE A 499 1.58 0.26 -2.80
CA PHE A 499 2.13 -0.96 -3.37
C PHE A 499 1.05 -2.05 -3.50
N VAL A 500 0.34 -2.35 -2.40
CA VAL A 500 -0.70 -3.39 -2.41
C VAL A 500 -1.86 -3.03 -3.32
N ALA A 501 -2.33 -1.78 -3.32
CA ALA A 501 -3.40 -1.34 -4.20
C ALA A 501 -3.02 -1.48 -5.69
N ALA A 502 -1.82 -1.03 -6.07
CA ALA A 502 -1.32 -1.18 -7.43
C ALA A 502 -1.12 -2.66 -7.81
N ALA A 503 -0.63 -3.47 -6.86
CA ALA A 503 -0.44 -4.89 -7.06
C ALA A 503 -1.77 -5.64 -7.22
N TYR A 504 -2.79 -5.23 -6.49
CA TYR A 504 -4.13 -5.80 -6.46
C TYR A 504 -4.94 -5.48 -7.72
N ASP A 505 -4.87 -4.23 -8.20
CA ASP A 505 -5.56 -3.78 -9.43
C ASP A 505 -4.94 -4.34 -10.72
N ARG A 506 -3.86 -5.14 -10.65
CA ARG A 506 -3.30 -5.84 -11.81
C ARG A 506 -4.32 -6.76 -12.47
N ASP A 507 -4.22 -6.88 -13.79
CA ASP A 507 -4.98 -7.87 -14.53
C ASP A 507 -4.63 -9.28 -14.02
N ILE A 508 -5.64 -10.15 -14.00
CA ILE A 508 -5.52 -11.54 -13.59
C ILE A 508 -4.99 -12.34 -14.77
N ASP A 509 -3.80 -12.92 -14.60
CA ASP A 509 -3.30 -14.00 -15.45
C ASP A 509 -3.66 -15.38 -14.86
N ILE A 510 -3.37 -16.45 -15.59
CA ILE A 510 -3.65 -17.82 -15.14
C ILE A 510 -2.91 -18.20 -13.85
N THR A 511 -1.70 -17.67 -13.64
CA THR A 511 -0.92 -17.92 -12.42
C THR A 511 -1.61 -17.31 -11.20
N MET A 512 -2.11 -16.07 -11.32
CA MET A 512 -2.85 -15.40 -10.27
C MET A 512 -4.20 -16.08 -10.03
N ALA A 513 -4.96 -16.38 -11.09
CA ALA A 513 -6.27 -17.03 -10.98
C ALA A 513 -6.19 -18.36 -10.23
N THR A 514 -5.24 -19.24 -10.60
CA THR A 514 -5.08 -20.55 -9.96
C THR A 514 -4.75 -20.43 -8.47
N ARG A 515 -3.87 -19.49 -8.10
CA ARG A 515 -3.50 -19.26 -6.70
C ARG A 515 -4.60 -18.64 -5.86
N GLU A 516 -5.38 -17.74 -6.44
CA GLU A 516 -6.59 -17.21 -5.79
C GLU A 516 -7.67 -18.28 -5.60
N LEU A 517 -7.79 -19.24 -6.53
CA LEU A 517 -8.68 -20.39 -6.43
C LEU A 517 -8.16 -21.51 -5.51
N GLY A 518 -6.98 -21.34 -4.90
CA GLY A 518 -6.38 -22.39 -4.05
C GLY A 518 -5.88 -23.61 -4.83
N ILE A 519 -5.73 -23.51 -6.15
CA ILE A 519 -5.15 -24.56 -7.00
C ILE A 519 -3.63 -24.39 -6.90
N LEU A 520 -2.92 -25.40 -6.38
CA LEU A 520 -1.47 -25.36 -6.11
C LEU A 520 -0.64 -25.95 -7.26
N ASP A 521 -1.19 -26.91 -7.99
CA ASP A 521 -0.53 -27.50 -9.14
C ASP A 521 -0.70 -26.59 -10.36
N GLN A 522 0.40 -26.22 -11.01
CA GLN A 522 0.34 -25.63 -12.35
C GLN A 522 0.44 -26.76 -13.37
N ASP A 523 -0.72 -27.30 -13.75
CA ASP A 523 -0.79 -28.23 -14.87
C ASP A 523 -1.41 -27.51 -16.08
N ALA A 524 -0.80 -27.70 -17.25
CA ALA A 524 -1.30 -27.21 -18.54
C ALA A 524 -2.76 -27.67 -18.80
N SER A 525 -3.21 -28.72 -18.11
CA SER A 525 -4.62 -29.16 -18.10
C SER A 525 -5.61 -28.09 -17.63
N ILE A 526 -5.20 -27.09 -16.82
CA ILE A 526 -6.11 -26.03 -16.34
C ILE A 526 -6.54 -25.11 -17.48
N GLN A 527 -5.59 -24.60 -18.27
CA GLN A 527 -5.91 -23.76 -19.42
C GLN A 527 -6.73 -24.54 -20.46
N GLN A 528 -6.40 -25.82 -20.66
CA GLN A 528 -7.20 -26.69 -21.53
C GLN A 528 -8.64 -26.83 -21.02
N ARG A 529 -8.82 -27.03 -19.72
CA ARG A 529 -10.16 -27.11 -19.10
C ARG A 529 -10.96 -25.81 -19.27
N ILE A 530 -10.30 -24.65 -19.18
CA ILE A 530 -10.93 -23.35 -19.43
C ILE A 530 -11.39 -23.26 -20.89
N ARG A 531 -10.55 -23.68 -21.85
CA ARG A 531 -10.89 -23.70 -23.29
C ARG A 531 -12.01 -24.66 -23.66
N ASP A 532 -12.14 -25.76 -22.93
CA ASP A 532 -13.11 -26.82 -23.24
C ASP A 532 -14.47 -26.65 -22.53
N SER A 533 -14.53 -25.84 -21.47
CA SER A 533 -15.77 -25.63 -20.70
C SER A 533 -16.60 -24.46 -21.23
N ALA A 534 -17.76 -24.78 -21.80
CA ALA A 534 -18.73 -23.79 -22.25
C ALA A 534 -19.23 -22.90 -21.09
N ASP A 535 -19.37 -23.45 -19.88
CA ASP A 535 -19.81 -22.70 -18.71
C ASP A 535 -18.75 -21.68 -18.28
N ILE A 536 -17.48 -22.10 -18.20
CA ILE A 536 -16.35 -21.21 -17.86
C ILE A 536 -16.19 -20.11 -18.92
N ILE A 537 -16.28 -20.44 -20.20
CA ILE A 537 -16.25 -19.45 -21.28
C ILE A 537 -17.45 -18.49 -21.17
N GLY A 538 -18.62 -19.01 -20.81
CA GLY A 538 -19.84 -18.24 -20.57
C GLY A 538 -19.70 -17.19 -19.47
N PHE A 539 -18.84 -17.42 -18.47
CA PHE A 539 -18.50 -16.42 -17.45
C PHE A 539 -17.59 -15.29 -17.95
N GLY A 540 -17.15 -15.32 -19.21
CA GLY A 540 -16.29 -14.30 -19.81
C GLY A 540 -14.82 -14.39 -19.43
N VAL A 541 -14.39 -15.49 -18.80
CA VAL A 541 -12.99 -15.73 -18.40
C VAL A 541 -12.21 -16.63 -19.36
N GLY A 542 -12.79 -16.91 -20.53
CA GLY A 542 -12.14 -17.63 -21.63
C GLY A 542 -10.71 -17.19 -21.95
N PRO A 543 -10.36 -15.88 -21.91
CA PRO A 543 -8.98 -15.43 -22.14
C PRO A 543 -7.94 -16.10 -21.22
N LEU A 544 -8.29 -16.48 -19.98
CA LEU A 544 -7.36 -17.19 -19.10
C LEU A 544 -6.92 -18.57 -19.64
N GLY A 545 -7.61 -19.08 -20.65
CA GLY A 545 -7.22 -20.27 -21.39
C GLY A 545 -6.11 -20.05 -22.41
N ASP A 546 -5.69 -18.81 -22.69
CA ASP A 546 -4.60 -18.51 -23.62
C ASP A 546 -3.28 -18.28 -22.86
N ASP A 547 -2.12 -18.45 -23.51
CA ASP A 547 -0.80 -18.37 -22.86
C ASP A 547 -0.51 -16.99 -22.25
N ASP A 548 -0.89 -15.91 -22.93
CA ASP A 548 -0.74 -14.52 -22.48
C ASP A 548 -2.07 -13.86 -22.11
N GLY A 549 -3.12 -14.66 -21.95
CA GLY A 549 -4.45 -14.15 -21.75
C GLY A 549 -4.70 -13.68 -20.33
N VAL A 550 -5.40 -12.55 -20.22
CA VAL A 550 -5.69 -11.91 -18.93
C VAL A 550 -7.14 -11.43 -18.85
N VAL A 551 -7.65 -11.32 -17.63
CA VAL A 551 -8.95 -10.67 -17.34
C VAL A 551 -8.77 -9.52 -16.36
N LYS A 552 -9.62 -8.49 -16.44
CA LYS A 552 -9.53 -7.34 -15.53
C LYS A 552 -9.86 -7.74 -14.09
N ARG A 553 -9.10 -7.26 -13.09
CA ARG A 553 -9.41 -7.45 -11.65
C ARG A 553 -10.86 -7.14 -11.32
N ARG A 554 -11.36 -5.97 -11.78
CA ARG A 554 -12.75 -5.55 -11.52
C ARG A 554 -13.79 -6.50 -12.10
N PHE A 555 -13.47 -7.18 -13.20
CA PHE A 555 -14.35 -8.20 -13.78
C PHE A 555 -14.30 -9.48 -12.95
N TRP A 556 -13.11 -9.92 -12.54
CA TRP A 556 -12.95 -11.09 -11.67
C TRP A 556 -13.73 -10.98 -10.35
N GLU A 557 -13.91 -9.76 -9.83
CA GLU A 557 -14.70 -9.45 -8.63
C GLU A 557 -16.18 -9.17 -8.91
N SER A 558 -16.57 -8.89 -10.16
CA SER A 558 -17.91 -8.39 -10.44
C SER A 558 -18.97 -9.45 -10.23
N ASP A 559 -20.13 -9.01 -9.76
CA ASP A 559 -21.35 -9.82 -9.70
C ASP A 559 -21.77 -10.22 -11.12
N LEU A 560 -21.81 -11.52 -11.38
CA LEU A 560 -22.39 -12.06 -12.61
C LEU A 560 -23.90 -12.20 -12.47
N ASP A 561 -24.34 -12.82 -11.38
CA ASP A 561 -25.73 -13.17 -11.12
C ASP A 561 -26.00 -13.28 -9.61
N ALA A 562 -26.95 -12.47 -9.11
CA ALA A 562 -27.54 -12.58 -7.77
C ALA A 562 -26.53 -12.50 -6.61
N GLY A 563 -25.55 -11.60 -6.69
CA GLY A 563 -24.54 -11.38 -5.66
C GLY A 563 -23.38 -12.37 -5.69
N VAL A 564 -23.21 -13.14 -6.78
CA VAL A 564 -22.15 -14.13 -6.92
C VAL A 564 -21.09 -13.62 -7.90
N SER A 565 -19.85 -13.49 -7.42
CA SER A 565 -18.74 -12.99 -8.23
C SER A 565 -18.27 -13.99 -9.30
N VAL A 566 -17.60 -13.50 -10.35
CA VAL A 566 -16.90 -14.34 -11.33
C VAL A 566 -15.93 -15.31 -10.64
N PHE A 567 -15.18 -14.82 -9.64
CA PHE A 567 -14.31 -15.66 -8.82
C PHE A 567 -15.07 -16.83 -8.16
N GLN A 568 -16.21 -16.57 -7.53
CA GLN A 568 -16.98 -17.60 -6.83
C GLN A 568 -17.56 -18.64 -7.80
N ARG A 569 -17.96 -18.23 -9.00
CA ARG A 569 -18.37 -19.16 -10.07
C ARG A 569 -17.23 -20.05 -10.51
N MET A 570 -16.04 -19.48 -10.69
CA MET A 570 -14.84 -20.23 -11.01
C MET A 570 -14.44 -21.20 -9.89
N ALA A 571 -14.55 -20.78 -8.64
CA ALA A 571 -14.29 -21.65 -7.49
C ALA A 571 -15.23 -22.86 -7.46
N LEU A 572 -16.51 -22.67 -7.79
CA LEU A 572 -17.48 -23.76 -7.89
C LEU A 572 -17.10 -24.74 -9.01
N GLU A 573 -16.79 -24.23 -10.21
CA GLU A 573 -16.39 -25.08 -11.34
C GLU A 573 -15.16 -25.91 -11.01
N PHE A 574 -14.16 -25.32 -10.34
CA PHE A 574 -12.95 -26.04 -9.95
C PHE A 574 -13.10 -26.88 -8.67
N ALA A 575 -14.32 -27.03 -8.13
CA ALA A 575 -14.64 -27.76 -6.90
C ALA A 575 -13.85 -27.27 -5.67
N ARG A 576 -13.60 -25.96 -5.61
CA ARG A 576 -12.84 -25.29 -4.54
C ARG A 576 -13.74 -24.74 -3.45
N GLY A 577 -15.00 -24.43 -3.77
CA GLY A 577 -15.97 -23.98 -2.78
C GLY A 577 -17.28 -23.54 -3.43
N SER A 578 -18.35 -23.51 -2.64
CA SER A 578 -19.62 -22.88 -3.03
C SER A 578 -19.65 -21.42 -2.55
N SER A 579 -20.36 -20.55 -3.27
CA SER A 579 -20.47 -19.13 -2.93
C SER A 579 -21.13 -18.90 -1.57
N VAL A 580 -20.60 -17.93 -0.83
CA VAL A 580 -21.26 -17.32 0.34
C VAL A 580 -21.57 -15.87 -0.04
N VAL A 581 -22.84 -15.48 0.09
CA VAL A 581 -23.35 -14.16 -0.27
C VAL A 581 -23.96 -13.51 0.96
N HIS A 582 -23.71 -12.22 1.15
CA HIS A 582 -24.13 -11.43 2.32
C HIS A 582 -25.18 -10.38 1.99
#